data_AF-A0A4Q2YP61-F1
#
_entry.id   AF-A0A4Q2YP61-F1
#
_cell.length_a   1.000
_cell.length_b   1.000
_cell.length_c   1.000
_cell.angle_alpha   90.00
_cell.angle_beta   90.00
_cell.angle_gamma   90.00
#
_symmetry.space_group_name_H-M   'P 1'
#
loop_
_entity.id
_entity.type
_entity.pdbx_description
1 polymer ?
#
loop_
_entity_poly.entity_id
_entity_poly.type
_entity_poly.pdbx_seq_one_letter_code
_entity_poly.pdbx_strand_id
1 'polypeptide(L)'
;MRARTDGRQVVAMVHGGDEYDIRVNDSQREWARWLSARGVTWIIGAHPHVVQREEIHGGTSILHSLGNAVYPKDLKGLDSGGTRVLEIPAWK
;
A
#
# COMPACT_ATOMS: atom_id res chain seq x y z
N MET A 1 3.16 19.63 -6.37
CA MET A 1 1.82 19.02 -6.36
C MET A 1 1.34 18.93 -4.92
N ARG A 2 0.29 19.68 -4.54
CA ARG A 2 -0.45 19.50 -3.27
C ARG A 2 -1.77 18.85 -3.63
N ALA A 3 -2.02 17.62 -3.19
CA ALA A 3 -3.27 16.88 -3.32
C ALA A 3 -4.37 17.36 -2.34
N ARG A 4 -4.25 18.57 -1.77
CA ARG A 4 -5.37 19.21 -1.08
C ARG A 4 -6.18 20.01 -2.08
N THR A 5 -7.27 19.42 -2.55
CA THR A 5 -8.31 20.10 -3.34
C THR A 5 -9.69 19.52 -3.00
N ASP A 6 -10.57 20.34 -2.42
CA ASP A 6 -12.04 20.21 -2.40
C ASP A 6 -12.62 18.79 -2.36
N GLY A 7 -12.55 18.13 -1.20
CA GLY A 7 -13.32 16.90 -0.98
C GLY A 7 -13.01 15.75 -1.93
N ARG A 8 -11.84 15.73 -2.59
CA ARG A 8 -11.42 14.61 -3.45
C ARG A 8 -10.43 13.72 -2.70
N GLN A 9 -10.64 12.41 -2.76
CA GLN A 9 -9.68 11.42 -2.28
C GLN A 9 -8.73 11.04 -3.40
N VAL A 10 -7.45 10.91 -3.06
CA VAL A 10 -6.41 10.48 -3.98
C VAL A 10 -5.87 9.15 -3.48
N VAL A 11 -5.95 8.14 -4.34
CA VAL A 11 -5.38 6.81 -4.14
C VAL A 11 -4.13 6.70 -4.99
N ALA A 12 -2.98 6.49 -4.35
CA ALA A 12 -1.72 6.22 -5.04
C ALA A 12 -1.43 4.72 -5.03
N MET A 13 -1.23 4.13 -6.20
CA MET A 13 -0.77 2.74 -6.33
C MET A 13 0.72 2.73 -6.62
N VAL A 14 1.51 2.10 -5.75
CA VAL A 14 2.98 2.13 -5.81
C VAL A 14 3.51 0.71 -5.96
N HIS A 15 4.36 0.49 -6.96
CA HIS A 15 5.05 -0.78 -7.14
C HIS A 15 6.48 -0.64 -6.61
N GLY A 16 6.76 -1.17 -5.41
CA GLY A 16 8.08 -1.07 -4.81
C GLY A 16 8.21 -1.72 -3.43
N GLY A 17 9.44 -2.05 -3.08
CA GLY A 17 9.82 -2.87 -1.92
C GLY A 17 10.82 -3.92 -2.36
N ASP A 18 11.17 -4.85 -1.47
CA ASP A 18 12.06 -5.95 -1.80
C ASP A 18 11.26 -7.24 -2.03
N GLU A 19 11.65 -8.03 -3.04
CA GLU A 19 10.99 -9.28 -3.36
C GLU A 19 10.96 -10.23 -2.15
N TYR A 20 9.75 -10.65 -1.76
CA TYR A 20 9.49 -11.64 -0.73
C TYR A 20 9.94 -11.26 0.69
N ASP A 21 10.21 -9.98 0.98
CA ASP A 21 10.48 -9.51 2.34
C ASP A 21 9.20 -8.97 3.00
N ILE A 22 8.84 -9.53 4.15
CA ILE A 22 7.70 -9.08 4.96
C ILE A 22 7.97 -7.70 5.61
N ARG A 23 9.23 -7.28 5.67
CA ARG A 23 9.64 -6.00 6.24
C ARG A 23 9.53 -4.91 5.18
N VAL A 24 8.92 -3.81 5.57
CA VAL A 24 8.91 -2.58 4.78
C VAL A 24 10.29 -1.93 4.84
N ASN A 25 10.91 -1.72 3.69
CA ASN A 25 12.23 -1.10 3.58
C ASN A 25 12.17 0.44 3.70
N ASP A 26 13.33 1.10 3.71
CA ASP A 26 13.40 2.54 3.95
C ASP A 26 12.86 3.36 2.78
N SER A 27 13.10 2.94 1.54
CA SER A 27 12.52 3.57 0.35
C SER A 27 10.99 3.56 0.40
N GLN A 28 10.40 2.44 0.84
CA GLN A 28 8.95 2.34 1.05
C GLN A 28 8.42 3.34 2.06
N ARG A 29 9.14 3.55 3.17
CA ARG A 29 8.78 4.56 4.17
C ARG A 29 8.91 5.98 3.59
N GLU A 30 9.97 6.25 2.85
CA GLU A 30 10.25 7.57 2.28
C GLU A 30 9.16 8.01 1.29
N TRP A 31 8.82 7.19 0.30
CA TRP A 31 7.77 7.56 -0.64
C TRP A 31 6.40 7.63 0.04
N ALA A 32 6.13 6.78 1.04
CA ALA A 32 4.86 6.80 1.76
C ALA A 32 4.68 8.11 2.52
N ARG A 33 5.73 8.55 3.23
CA ARG A 33 5.76 9.85 3.92
C ARG A 33 5.67 11.01 2.92
N TRP A 34 6.38 10.92 1.78
CA TRP A 34 6.38 11.94 0.74
C TRP A 34 5.00 12.15 0.10
N LEU A 35 4.28 11.06 -0.19
CA LEU A 35 2.92 11.07 -0.74
C LEU A 35 1.91 11.56 0.30
N SER A 36 2.02 11.06 1.54
CA SER A 36 1.16 11.49 2.65
C SER A 36 1.27 13.00 2.90
N ALA A 37 2.50 13.53 2.97
CA ALA A 37 2.74 14.98 3.13
C ALA A 37 2.16 15.84 1.99
N ARG A 38 1.86 15.23 0.85
CA ARG A 38 1.22 15.89 -0.29
C ARG A 38 -0.30 15.81 -0.26
N GLY A 39 -0.91 15.10 0.68
CA GLY A 39 -2.37 14.99 0.81
C GLY A 39 -2.98 13.79 0.10
N VAL A 40 -2.18 12.77 -0.24
CA VAL A 40 -2.71 11.48 -0.66
C VAL A 40 -3.45 10.85 0.52
N THR A 41 -4.64 10.30 0.28
CA THR A 41 -5.48 9.74 1.36
C THR A 41 -5.31 8.23 1.50
N TRP A 42 -4.98 7.54 0.40
CA TRP A 42 -4.68 6.11 0.39
C TRP A 42 -3.42 5.83 -0.41
N ILE A 43 -2.51 5.04 0.15
CA ILE A 43 -1.36 4.54 -0.57
C ILE A 43 -1.38 3.02 -0.54
N ILE A 44 -1.40 2.41 -1.73
CA ILE A 44 -1.58 0.98 -1.94
C ILE A 44 -0.34 0.44 -2.64
N GLY A 45 0.47 -0.30 -1.90
CA GLY A 45 1.71 -0.89 -2.36
C GLY A 45 1.55 -2.29 -2.94
N ALA A 46 2.46 -2.64 -3.84
CA ALA A 46 2.66 -3.95 -4.44
C ALA A 46 4.15 -4.15 -4.73
N HIS A 47 4.53 -5.30 -5.30
CA HIS A 47 5.89 -5.76 -5.64
C HIS A 47 6.48 -6.82 -4.70
N PRO A 48 6.50 -6.67 -3.36
CA PRO A 48 7.10 -7.68 -2.47
C PRO A 48 6.50 -9.09 -2.59
N HIS A 49 5.36 -9.25 -3.27
CA HIS A 49 4.60 -10.50 -3.42
C HIS A 49 4.11 -11.11 -2.10
N VAL A 50 4.44 -10.50 -0.96
CA VAL A 50 3.95 -10.84 0.37
C VAL A 50 3.15 -9.68 0.94
N VAL A 51 2.19 -9.98 1.81
CA VAL A 51 1.47 -8.96 2.56
C VAL A 51 2.44 -8.30 3.54
N GLN A 52 2.48 -6.97 3.53
CA GLN A 52 3.28 -6.19 4.49
C GLN A 52 2.35 -5.40 5.42
N ARG A 53 2.91 -4.85 6.49
CA ARG A 53 2.14 -4.10 7.50
C ARG A 53 1.35 -2.94 6.89
N GLU A 54 0.22 -2.65 7.52
CA GLU A 54 -0.58 -1.46 7.27
C GLU A 54 -0.30 -0.41 8.34
N GLU A 55 -0.35 0.87 7.99
CA GLU A 55 -0.21 1.97 8.95
C GLU A 55 -1.02 3.20 8.53
N ILE A 56 -1.35 4.05 9.51
CA ILE A 56 -1.91 5.38 9.24
C ILE A 56 -0.85 6.42 9.58
N HIS A 57 -0.60 7.35 8.67
CA HIS A 57 0.33 8.45 8.89
C HIS A 57 -0.24 9.76 8.36
N GLY A 58 -0.29 10.81 9.18
CA GLY A 58 -0.80 12.12 8.75
C GLY A 58 -2.23 12.11 8.22
N GLY A 59 -3.05 11.13 8.64
CA GLY A 59 -4.40 10.91 8.10
C GLY A 59 -4.46 10.12 6.77
N THR A 60 -3.32 9.70 6.23
CA THR A 60 -3.21 8.80 5.07
C THR A 60 -3.21 7.34 5.53
N SER A 61 -4.08 6.51 4.94
CA SER A 61 -4.03 5.05 5.08
C SER A 61 -2.97 4.47 4.14
N ILE A 62 -2.07 3.64 4.67
CA ILE A 62 -0.92 3.10 3.93
C ILE A 62 -0.92 1.59 4.05
N LEU A 63 -1.00 0.91 2.91
CA LEU A 63 -0.81 -0.53 2.78
C LEU A 63 0.48 -0.74 2.00
N HIS A 64 1.57 -1.16 2.64
CA HIS A 64 2.90 -1.19 2.01
C HIS A 64 3.05 -2.28 0.94
N SER A 65 2.34 -3.39 1.08
CA SER A 65 2.17 -4.41 0.05
C SER A 65 0.92 -5.22 0.32
N LEU A 66 0.06 -5.36 -0.70
CA LEU A 66 -1.10 -6.26 -0.65
C LEU A 66 -0.73 -7.73 -0.84
N GLY A 67 0.52 -8.03 -1.24
CA GLY A 67 0.89 -9.35 -1.71
C GLY A 67 0.20 -9.72 -3.02
N ASN A 68 0.08 -11.02 -3.27
CA ASN A 68 -0.60 -11.54 -4.47
C ASN A 68 -2.00 -12.06 -4.12
N ALA A 69 -2.98 -11.79 -4.98
CA ALA A 69 -4.32 -12.37 -4.85
C ALA A 69 -4.33 -13.89 -5.11
N VAL A 70 -3.48 -14.34 -6.05
CA VAL A 70 -3.24 -15.74 -6.38
C VAL A 70 -1.73 -15.95 -6.49
N TYR A 71 -1.22 -17.01 -5.87
CA TYR A 71 0.19 -17.38 -5.91
C TYR A 71 0.37 -18.76 -6.56
N PRO A 72 1.31 -18.93 -7.51
CA PRO A 72 1.68 -20.25 -7.99
C PRO A 72 2.40 -21.01 -6.89
N LYS A 73 1.84 -22.14 -6.44
CA LYS A 73 2.35 -22.96 -5.33
C LYS A 73 3.83 -23.34 -5.48
N ASP A 74 4.27 -23.50 -6.73
CA ASP A 74 5.61 -23.97 -7.08
C ASP A 74 6.72 -22.93 -6.89
N LEU A 75 6.38 -21.65 -6.64
CA LEU A 75 7.40 -20.60 -6.58
C LEU A 75 7.99 -20.33 -5.19
N LYS A 76 7.34 -20.67 -4.06
CA LYS A 76 7.91 -20.43 -2.69
C LYS A 76 7.08 -20.89 -1.47
N GLY A 77 6.24 -21.93 -1.56
CA GLY A 77 5.83 -22.68 -0.36
C GLY A 77 5.00 -21.96 0.72
N LEU A 78 4.41 -20.80 0.45
CA LEU A 78 3.40 -20.19 1.31
C LEU A 78 2.06 -20.19 0.57
N ASP A 79 1.09 -20.93 1.09
CA ASP A 79 -0.32 -20.86 0.68
C ASP A 79 -0.80 -19.42 0.89
N SER A 80 -0.66 -18.59 -0.14
CA SER A 80 -1.05 -17.18 -0.09
C SER A 80 -1.93 -16.88 -1.29
N GLY A 81 -3.22 -17.16 -1.13
CA GLY A 81 -4.27 -16.68 -2.01
C GLY A 81 -5.35 -16.10 -1.14
N GLY A 82 -5.67 -14.82 -1.33
CA GLY A 82 -6.63 -14.11 -0.51
C GLY A 82 -6.94 -12.75 -1.09
N THR A 83 -8.22 -12.40 -1.10
CA THR A 83 -8.69 -11.06 -1.46
C THR A 83 -9.21 -10.37 -0.22
N ARG A 84 -8.73 -9.15 0.03
CA ARG A 84 -9.31 -8.27 1.03
C ARG A 84 -10.05 -7.14 0.31
N VAL A 85 -11.27 -6.85 0.76
CA VAL A 85 -12.03 -5.69 0.32
C VAL A 85 -11.85 -4.58 1.35
N LEU A 86 -11.53 -3.39 0.87
CA LEU A 86 -11.41 -2.17 1.67
C LEU A 86 -12.47 -1.18 1.20
N GLU A 87 -13.29 -0.73 2.14
CA GLU A 87 -14.22 0.36 1.87
C GLU A 87 -13.50 1.69 2.01
N ILE A 88 -13.54 2.48 0.95
CA ILE A 88 -13.07 3.85 0.97
C ILE A 88 -14.26 4.72 1.42
N PRO A 89 -14.23 5.30 2.63
CA PRO A 89 -15.35 6.06 3.13
C PRO A 89 -15.59 7.28 2.25
N ALA A 90 -16.86 7.64 2.03
CA ALA A 90 -17.22 8.88 1.35
C ALA A 90 -16.68 10.10 2.12
N TRP A 91 -16.45 11.19 1.41
CA TRP A 91 -16.00 12.45 1.99
C TRP A 91 -17.05 12.97 3.00
N LYS A 92 -16.59 13.57 4.10
CA LYS A 92 -17.43 14.42 4.96
C LYS A 92 -17.23 15.88 4.57
#